data_AF-A0A6P0YG79-F1
#
_entry.id   AF-A0A6P0YG79-F1
#
_cell.length_a   1.000
_cell.length_b   1.000
_cell.length_c   1.000
_cell.angle_alpha   90.00
_cell.angle_beta   90.00
_cell.angle_gamma   90.00
#
_symmetry.space_group_name_H-M   'P 1'
#
loop_
_entity.id
_entity.type
_entity.pdbx_description
1 polymer ?
#
loop_
_entity_poly.entity_id
_entity_poly.type
_entity_poly.pdbx_seq_one_letter_code
_entity_poly.pdbx_strand_id
1 'polypeptide(L)'
;MEHYVRAGVTIGNGAIIAARAVVVKDVPPYAVVAGNPAVVKKYRVDEELIPRLEALQWWKFSPWQLGKIDFQDINKAVKQIEELTEYQKPYQPNKIFIGTFAVL
;
A
#
# COMPACT_ATOMS: atom_id res chain seq x y z
N MET A 1 0.18 -22.88 13.54
CA MET A 1 -0.13 -22.53 12.14
C MET A 1 0.03 -21.03 12.00
N GLU A 2 0.90 -20.59 11.11
CA GLU A 2 1.05 -19.19 10.71
C GLU A 2 -0.02 -18.85 9.66
N HIS A 3 -0.02 -17.64 9.10
CA HIS A 3 -0.88 -17.34 7.95
C HIS A 3 -0.40 -18.12 6.71
N TYR A 4 -1.28 -18.38 5.75
CA TYR A 4 -0.97 -19.04 4.48
C TYR A 4 -1.63 -18.28 3.32
N VAL A 5 -0.90 -18.09 2.22
CA VAL A 5 -1.42 -17.50 0.97
C VAL A 5 -1.15 -18.46 -0.17
N ARG A 6 -2.21 -18.91 -0.85
CA ARG A 6 -2.11 -19.81 -2.00
C ARG A 6 -1.36 -19.11 -3.15
N ALA A 7 -0.43 -19.81 -3.78
CA ALA A 7 0.23 -19.32 -4.99
C ALA A 7 -0.79 -18.92 -6.08
N GLY A 8 -0.52 -17.81 -6.77
CA GLY A 8 -1.40 -17.26 -7.80
C GLY A 8 -2.54 -16.36 -7.29
N VAL A 9 -2.67 -16.16 -5.97
CA VAL A 9 -3.56 -15.16 -5.38
C VAL A 9 -2.94 -13.76 -5.48
N THR A 10 -3.77 -12.78 -5.85
CA THR A 10 -3.42 -11.36 -5.80
C THR A 10 -3.81 -10.75 -4.45
N ILE A 11 -2.90 -9.99 -3.84
CA ILE A 11 -3.16 -9.21 -2.62
C ILE A 11 -3.19 -7.74 -3.00
N GLY A 12 -4.33 -7.08 -2.81
CA GLY A 12 -4.49 -5.66 -3.08
C GLY A 12 -3.69 -4.76 -2.12
N ASN A 13 -3.38 -3.55 -2.56
CA ASN A 13 -2.62 -2.59 -1.75
C ASN A 13 -3.37 -2.29 -0.45
N GLY A 14 -2.62 -2.11 0.62
CA GLY A 14 -3.18 -1.79 1.93
C GLY A 14 -4.01 -2.91 2.57
N ALA A 15 -4.14 -4.10 1.98
CA ALA A 15 -4.85 -5.23 2.59
C ALA A 15 -4.19 -5.69 3.91
N ILE A 16 -4.99 -6.21 4.85
CA ILE A 16 -4.52 -6.82 6.10
C ILE A 16 -4.94 -8.29 6.12
N ILE A 17 -3.96 -9.17 6.33
CA ILE A 17 -4.17 -10.62 6.50
C ILE A 17 -4.02 -10.93 8.00
N ALA A 18 -5.10 -11.38 8.64
CA ALA A 18 -5.05 -11.74 10.05
C ALA A 18 -4.15 -12.96 10.29
N ALA A 19 -3.62 -13.06 11.52
CA ALA A 19 -2.86 -14.23 11.93
C ALA A 19 -3.68 -15.52 11.74
N ARG A 20 -3.02 -16.58 11.27
CA ARG A 20 -3.61 -17.91 11.01
C ARG A 20 -4.68 -17.93 9.90
N ALA A 21 -4.81 -16.88 9.10
CA ALA A 21 -5.70 -16.87 7.95
C ALA A 21 -5.14 -17.76 6.81
N VAL A 22 -6.03 -18.47 6.10
CA VAL A 22 -5.70 -19.29 4.94
C VAL A 22 -6.34 -18.67 3.70
N VAL A 23 -5.57 -17.88 2.97
CA VAL A 23 -6.02 -17.11 1.80
C VAL A 23 -5.95 -17.98 0.55
N VAL A 24 -7.11 -18.33 0.02
CA VAL A 24 -7.26 -19.18 -1.19
C VAL A 24 -7.89 -18.45 -2.37
N LYS A 25 -8.24 -17.16 -2.21
CA LYS A 25 -8.84 -16.27 -3.20
C LYS A 25 -8.18 -14.90 -3.13
N ASP A 26 -8.30 -14.12 -4.21
CA ASP A 26 -7.82 -12.73 -4.27
C ASP A 26 -8.39 -11.87 -3.14
N VAL A 27 -7.54 -10.99 -2.62
CA VAL A 27 -7.88 -10.08 -1.52
C VAL A 27 -8.00 -8.66 -2.09
N PRO A 28 -9.17 -8.01 -1.98
CA PRO A 28 -9.35 -6.64 -2.48
C PRO A 28 -8.41 -5.64 -1.77
N PRO A 29 -8.09 -4.50 -2.42
CA PRO A 29 -7.37 -3.41 -1.77
C PRO A 29 -8.06 -2.98 -0.46
N TYR A 30 -7.26 -2.67 0.55
CA TYR A 30 -7.69 -2.22 1.88
C TYR A 30 -8.62 -3.18 2.65
N ALA A 31 -8.88 -4.39 2.15
CA ALA A 31 -9.67 -5.39 2.85
C ALA A 31 -8.90 -5.98 4.04
N VAL A 32 -9.62 -6.28 5.11
CA VAL A 32 -9.14 -7.06 6.27
C VAL A 32 -9.72 -8.46 6.15
N VAL A 33 -8.88 -9.47 5.95
CA VAL A 33 -9.30 -10.87 5.79
C VAL A 33 -8.89 -11.74 6.98
N ALA A 34 -9.73 -12.69 7.36
CA ALA A 34 -9.45 -13.64 8.43
C ALA A 34 -10.20 -14.97 8.25
N GLY A 35 -9.68 -16.04 8.87
CA GLY A 35 -10.29 -17.37 8.89
C GLY A 35 -9.62 -18.41 7.98
N ASN A 36 -10.12 -19.63 8.02
CA ASN A 36 -9.71 -20.74 7.16
C ASN A 36 -10.97 -21.45 6.59
N PRO A 37 -11.37 -21.18 5.33
CA PRO A 37 -10.75 -20.24 4.39
C PRO A 37 -10.94 -18.77 4.83
N ALA A 38 -10.01 -17.91 4.42
CA ALA A 38 -10.06 -16.49 4.74
C ALA A 38 -11.20 -15.78 3.99
N VAL A 39 -11.93 -14.92 4.69
CA VAL A 39 -13.00 -14.07 4.14
C VAL A 39 -12.83 -12.63 4.58
N VAL A 40 -13.34 -11.69 3.78
CA VAL A 40 -13.36 -10.26 4.14
C VAL A 40 -14.20 -10.08 5.40
N LYS A 41 -13.63 -9.40 6.40
CA LYS A 41 -14.29 -9.06 7.66
C LYS A 41 -14.73 -7.60 7.70
N LYS A 42 -13.92 -6.71 7.13
CA LYS A 42 -14.18 -5.28 6.98
C LYS A 42 -13.15 -4.67 6.03
N TYR A 43 -13.33 -3.41 5.68
CA TYR A 43 -12.29 -2.58 5.07
C TYR A 43 -11.61 -1.71 6.12
N ARG A 44 -10.34 -1.34 5.88
CA ARG A 44 -9.55 -0.48 6.77
C ARG A 44 -9.98 0.98 6.77
N VAL A 45 -10.60 1.37 5.67
CA VAL A 45 -11.08 2.72 5.36
C VAL A 45 -12.48 2.57 4.77
N ASP A 46 -13.20 3.68 4.70
CA ASP A 46 -14.48 3.71 4.01
C ASP A 46 -14.30 3.29 2.54
N GLU A 47 -15.20 2.45 2.04
CA GLU A 47 -15.07 1.83 0.71
C GLU A 47 -15.00 2.88 -0.41
N GLU A 48 -15.64 4.04 -0.21
CA GLU A 48 -15.63 5.18 -1.12
C GLU A 48 -14.23 5.84 -1.27
N LEU A 49 -13.36 5.70 -0.27
CA LEU A 49 -12.00 6.24 -0.30
C LEU A 49 -11.01 5.32 -1.02
N ILE A 50 -11.32 4.03 -1.14
CA ILE A 50 -10.45 3.02 -1.77
C ILE A 50 -10.02 3.42 -3.20
N PRO A 51 -10.94 3.75 -4.13
CA PRO A 51 -10.54 4.10 -5.49
C PRO A 51 -9.66 5.37 -5.53
N ARG A 52 -9.91 6.34 -4.64
CA ARG A 52 -9.09 7.56 -4.53
C ARG A 52 -7.68 7.20 -4.07
N LEU A 53 -7.56 6.42 -3.01
CA LEU A 53 -6.26 5.98 -2.48
C LEU A 53 -5.45 5.14 -3.48
N GLU A 54 -6.11 4.25 -4.23
CA GLU A 54 -5.47 3.46 -5.29
C GLU A 54 -4.96 4.33 -6.45
N ALA A 55 -5.70 5.39 -6.80
CA ALA A 55 -5.27 6.35 -7.82
C ALA A 55 -4.07 7.20 -7.36
N LEU A 56 -4.05 7.60 -6.08
CA LEU A 56 -2.98 8.44 -5.52
C LEU A 56 -1.64 7.71 -5.42
N GLN A 57 -1.64 6.40 -5.18
CA GLN A 57 -0.44 5.59 -4.98
C GLN A 57 0.57 6.26 -4.04
N TRP A 58 0.07 6.82 -2.93
CA TRP A 58 0.82 7.72 -2.03
C TRP A 58 2.13 7.10 -1.51
N TRP A 59 2.19 5.77 -1.40
CA TRP A 59 3.39 5.02 -1.01
C TRP A 59 4.56 5.10 -2.01
N LYS A 60 4.34 5.64 -3.21
CA LYS A 60 5.42 5.93 -4.19
C LYS A 60 6.10 7.27 -3.96
N PHE A 61 5.58 8.11 -3.07
CA PHE A 61 6.21 9.37 -2.68
C PHE A 61 7.20 9.12 -1.55
N SER A 62 8.26 9.93 -1.51
CA SER A 62 9.22 9.83 -0.42
C SER A 62 8.71 10.44 0.89
N PRO A 63 9.21 9.99 2.05
CA PRO A 63 8.77 10.50 3.35
C PRO A 63 8.84 12.03 3.48
N TRP A 64 9.86 12.68 2.91
CA TRP A 64 9.99 14.14 2.94
C TRP A 64 8.96 14.87 2.07
N GLN A 65 8.46 14.24 1.00
CA GLN A 65 7.37 14.81 0.19
C GLN A 65 6.05 14.78 0.97
N LEU A 66 5.89 13.77 1.85
CA LEU A 66 4.69 13.56 2.66
C LEU A 66 4.76 14.24 4.04
N GLY A 67 5.82 14.99 4.35
CA GLY A 67 6.07 15.50 5.70
C GLY A 67 5.03 16.49 6.24
N LYS A 68 4.17 17.06 5.38
CA LYS A 68 3.08 17.98 5.76
C LYS A 68 1.72 17.30 5.86
N ILE A 69 1.63 16.02 5.51
CA ILE A 69 0.37 15.27 5.48
C ILE A 69 -0.01 14.88 6.91
N ASP A 70 -1.26 15.14 7.27
CA ASP A 70 -1.82 14.79 8.56
C ASP A 70 -2.45 13.39 8.49
N PHE A 71 -1.67 12.36 8.83
CA PHE A 71 -2.12 10.97 8.78
C PHE A 71 -3.06 10.55 9.93
N GLN A 72 -3.35 11.44 10.90
CA GLN A 72 -4.29 11.13 11.97
C GLN A 72 -5.75 11.22 11.50
N ASP A 73 -6.02 12.00 10.44
CA ASP A 73 -7.32 12.12 9.80
C ASP A 73 -7.23 11.67 8.34
N ILE A 74 -7.87 10.55 8.02
CA ILE A 74 -7.80 9.95 6.68
C ILE A 74 -8.40 10.86 5.60
N ASN A 75 -9.47 11.60 5.90
CA ASN A 75 -10.14 12.45 4.92
C ASN A 75 -9.27 13.66 4.59
N LYS A 76 -8.66 14.24 5.62
CA LYS A 76 -7.70 15.33 5.47
C LYS A 76 -6.44 14.86 4.74
N ALA A 77 -5.90 13.70 5.11
CA ALA A 77 -4.74 13.12 4.45
C ALA A 77 -4.96 12.92 2.95
N VAL A 78 -6.09 12.30 2.57
CA VAL A 78 -6.45 12.09 1.15
C VAL A 78 -6.49 13.42 0.40
N LYS A 79 -7.16 14.43 0.95
CA LYS A 79 -7.24 15.76 0.32
C LYS A 79 -5.87 16.41 0.14
N GLN A 80 -5.03 16.36 1.18
CA GLN A 80 -3.69 16.95 1.12
C GLN A 80 -2.77 16.23 0.12
N ILE A 81 -2.92 14.91 -0.03
CA ILE A 81 -2.16 14.13 -1.01
C ILE A 81 -2.67 14.43 -2.42
N GLU A 82 -3.98 14.58 -2.63
CA GLU A 82 -4.56 15.04 -3.90
C GLU A 82 -3.94 16.38 -4.31
N GLU A 83 -3.93 17.37 -3.41
CA GLU A 83 -3.29 18.67 -3.63
C GLU A 83 -1.78 18.55 -3.91
N LEU A 84 -1.06 17.65 -3.21
CA LEU A 84 0.36 17.40 -3.45
C LEU A 84 0.62 16.89 -4.88
N THR A 85 -0.25 16.01 -5.40
CA THR A 85 -0.06 15.37 -6.71
C THR A 85 -0.22 16.34 -7.88
N GLU A 86 -0.84 17.51 -7.68
CA GLU A 86 -0.91 18.57 -8.69
C GLU A 86 0.46 19.18 -8.99
N TYR A 87 1.36 19.22 -8.00
CA TYR A 87 2.63 19.93 -8.09
C TYR A 87 3.86 19.02 -8.01
N GLN A 88 3.70 17.80 -7.48
CA GLN A 88 4.80 16.85 -7.30
C GLN A 88 4.51 15.51 -7.95
N LYS A 89 5.54 14.97 -8.60
CA LYS A 89 5.53 13.59 -9.10
C LYS A 89 6.05 12.64 -8.02
N PRO A 90 5.70 11.34 -8.09
CA PRO A 90 6.31 10.30 -7.26
C PRO A 90 7.83 10.33 -7.33
N TYR A 91 8.48 9.88 -6.25
CA TYR A 91 9.94 9.94 -6.13
C TYR A 91 10.63 9.12 -7.22
N GLN A 92 11.66 9.70 -7.83
CA GLN A 92 12.54 9.02 -8.77
C GLN A 92 13.96 9.01 -8.21
N PRO A 93 14.46 7.85 -7.73
CA PRO A 93 15.82 7.77 -7.20
C PRO A 93 16.86 7.96 -8.30
N ASN A 94 17.94 8.66 -7.98
CA ASN A 94 19.10 8.76 -8.85
C ASN A 94 19.78 7.38 -8.95
N LYS A 95 20.13 6.96 -10.17
CA LYS A 95 20.92 5.75 -10.39
C LYS A 95 22.37 6.04 -10.03
N ILE A 96 22.93 5.26 -9.10
CA ILE A 96 24.35 5.33 -8.75
C ILE A 96 25.06 4.17 -9.42
N PHE A 97 26.06 4.47 -10.25
CA PHE A 97 26.95 3.46 -10.82
C PHE A 97 28.11 3.22 -9.85
N ILE A 98 28.11 2.07 -9.19
CA ILE A 98 29.25 1.62 -8.40
C ILE A 98 30.27 1.07 -9.40
N GLY A 99 31.36 1.81 -9.63
CA GLY A 99 32.37 1.47 -10.65
C GLY A 99 32.98 0.08 -10.44
N THR A 100 33.47 -0.51 -11.53
CA THR A 100 34.13 -1.82 -11.56
C THR A 100 35.32 -1.81 -10.61
N PHE A 101 35.30 -2.66 -9.59
CA PHE A 101 36.49 -2.95 -8.79
C PHE A 101 37.55 -3.54 -9.73
N ALA A 102 38.53 -2.73 -10.14
CA ALA A 102 39.75 -3.23 -10.72
C ALA A 102 40.51 -3.95 -9.60
N VAL A 103 40.35 -5.27 -9.56
CA VAL A 103 41.21 -6.15 -8.77
C VAL A 103 42.58 -6.14 -9.47
N LEU A 104 43.55 -5.46 -8.88
CA LEU A 104 44.98 -5.63 -9.19
C LEU A 104 45.50 -6.93 -8.56
#